data_AF-A0A1W9TWJ4-F1
#
_entry.id   AF-A0A1W9TWJ4-F1
#
_cell.length_a   1.000
_cell.length_b   1.000
_cell.length_c   1.000
_cell.angle_alpha   90.00
_cell.angle_beta   90.00
_cell.angle_gamma   90.00
#
_symmetry.space_group_name_H-M   'P 1'
#
loop_
_entity.id
_entity.type
_entity.pdbx_description
1 polymer ?
#
loop_
_entity_poly.entity_id
_entity_poly.type
_entity_poly.pdbx_seq_one_letter_code
_entity_poly.pdbx_strand_id
1 'polypeptide(L)'
;MRVSKNYISKTFIFSLWRTAHHGKLFLVKEIINIVHENSKTQSGKNSKNSPAVINYFLNPGYLFVTEKPTAISTVVGSCVAVCLFDKKRRTGGMNHFQLPDTYDKTKTTTRYGNVATSMLIKIMVEDGSKTKHLHAQIFGGAYNPKISQTNIGIDNIKIARKILNKNHIKIVSEDIGGSIGRKIIFNTSSNEIAVLKVENIRDADWYPFEKNDR
;
A
#
# COMPACT_ATOMS: atom_id res chain seq x y z
N MET A 1 -42.20 16.16 -19.11
CA MET A 1 -41.57 14.82 -19.32
C MET A 1 -40.07 15.02 -19.47
N ARG A 2 -39.24 14.54 -18.53
CA ARG A 2 -38.55 13.23 -18.48
C ARG A 2 -37.35 13.08 -19.45
N VAL A 3 -36.13 12.97 -18.87
CA VAL A 3 -35.03 12.01 -19.21
C VAL A 3 -34.27 12.22 -20.55
N SER A 4 -32.93 12.06 -20.70
CA SER A 4 -31.77 12.08 -19.77
C SER A 4 -30.42 11.99 -20.53
N LYS A 5 -29.30 12.38 -19.88
CA LYS A 5 -27.91 11.86 -20.04
C LYS A 5 -27.23 11.83 -21.44
N ASN A 6 -26.01 12.36 -21.49
CA ASN A 6 -24.82 11.48 -21.58
C ASN A 6 -23.53 12.14 -21.06
N TYR A 7 -22.69 11.33 -20.42
CA TYR A 7 -21.36 11.68 -19.91
C TYR A 7 -20.28 11.37 -20.97
N ILE A 8 -19.23 12.18 -21.04
CA ILE A 8 -18.00 11.86 -21.79
C ILE A 8 -16.83 11.91 -20.80
N SER A 9 -16.27 10.74 -20.45
CA SER A 9 -15.07 10.66 -19.61
C SER A 9 -13.81 10.89 -20.46
N LYS A 10 -13.00 11.88 -20.10
CA LYS A 10 -11.70 12.13 -20.74
C LYS A 10 -10.64 11.19 -20.15
N THR A 11 -10.27 10.16 -20.91
CA THR A 11 -9.05 9.37 -20.66
C THR A 11 -7.84 10.18 -21.12
N PHE A 12 -6.96 10.62 -20.21
CA PHE A 12 -5.69 11.24 -20.59
C PHE A 12 -4.61 10.17 -20.73
N ILE A 13 -4.33 9.78 -21.97
CA ILE A 13 -3.12 9.05 -22.36
C ILE A 13 -2.11 10.10 -22.83
N PHE A 14 -0.88 10.05 -22.32
CA PHE A 14 0.25 10.71 -22.97
C PHE A 14 1.43 9.75 -23.04
N SER A 15 1.93 9.54 -24.25
CA SER A 15 3.14 8.78 -24.55
C SER A 15 4.19 9.71 -25.15
N LEU A 16 5.45 9.51 -24.78
CA LEU A 16 6.69 9.73 -25.55
C LEU A 16 7.86 9.51 -24.56
N TRP A 17 8.99 8.86 -24.88
CA TRP A 17 9.38 8.20 -26.13
C TRP A 17 10.39 7.06 -25.87
N ARG A 18 10.66 6.25 -26.91
CA ARG A 18 11.65 5.16 -27.00
C ARG A 18 13.05 5.81 -27.20
N THR A 19 14.24 5.23 -26.96
CA THR A 19 14.81 3.94 -27.35
C THR A 19 16.11 3.62 -26.56
N ALA A 20 16.52 2.33 -26.62
CA ALA A 20 17.78 1.72 -26.14
C ALA A 20 17.84 1.33 -24.65
N HIS A 21 18.44 0.19 -24.25
CA HIS A 21 18.65 -1.09 -24.96
C HIS A 21 18.81 -2.27 -23.97
N HIS A 22 18.64 -3.51 -24.47
CA HIS A 22 19.01 -4.82 -23.87
C HIS A 22 18.69 -5.10 -22.38
N GLY A 23 17.80 -6.07 -22.10
CA GLY A 23 17.77 -6.76 -20.79
C GLY A 23 16.44 -7.34 -20.29
N LYS A 24 15.95 -8.44 -20.89
CA LYS A 24 14.91 -9.38 -20.40
C LYS A 24 13.67 -8.81 -19.68
N LEU A 25 12.56 -8.77 -20.43
CA LEU A 25 11.19 -8.79 -19.89
C LEU A 25 10.75 -10.26 -19.67
N PHE A 26 10.20 -10.61 -18.51
CA PHE A 26 9.52 -11.91 -18.28
C PHE A 26 8.09 -11.70 -17.77
N LEU A 27 7.18 -12.59 -18.18
CA LEU A 27 5.74 -12.32 -18.27
C LEU A 27 4.92 -12.66 -17.01
N VAL A 28 4.08 -11.72 -16.57
CA VAL A 28 3.06 -11.90 -15.53
C VAL A 28 1.78 -12.54 -16.12
N LYS A 29 1.90 -13.74 -16.70
CA LYS A 29 0.75 -14.43 -17.35
C LYS A 29 0.28 -15.75 -16.73
N GLU A 30 1.06 -16.39 -15.85
CA GLU A 30 0.68 -17.73 -15.32
C GLU A 30 0.01 -17.72 -13.93
N ILE A 31 0.04 -16.59 -13.20
CA ILE A 31 -0.51 -16.53 -11.83
C ILE A 31 -2.05 -16.44 -11.80
N ILE A 32 -2.70 -16.12 -12.94
CA ILE A 32 -4.16 -15.88 -13.00
C ILE A 32 -4.99 -17.17 -12.79
N ASN A 33 -4.48 -18.36 -13.13
CA ASN A 33 -5.28 -19.59 -13.09
C ASN A 33 -5.47 -20.18 -11.68
N ILE A 34 -4.54 -19.97 -10.76
CA ILE A 34 -4.55 -20.63 -9.42
C ILE A 34 -5.67 -20.09 -8.50
N VAL A 35 -6.18 -18.88 -8.76
CA VAL A 35 -7.23 -18.25 -7.94
C VAL A 35 -8.64 -18.68 -8.34
N HIS A 36 -8.83 -19.30 -9.51
CA HIS A 36 -10.16 -19.54 -10.08
C HIS A 36 -10.77 -20.93 -9.78
N GLU A 37 -9.99 -21.88 -9.24
CA GLU A 37 -10.49 -23.23 -8.92
C GLU A 37 -11.04 -23.34 -7.48
N ASN A 38 -10.45 -22.61 -6.53
CA ASN A 38 -10.86 -22.64 -5.12
C ASN A 38 -12.22 -21.96 -4.82
N SER A 39 -12.84 -21.30 -5.81
CA SER A 39 -14.15 -20.64 -5.65
C SER A 39 -15.36 -21.53 -6.00
N LYS A 40 -15.15 -22.78 -6.46
CA LYS A 40 -16.24 -23.65 -6.96
C LYS A 40 -16.90 -24.56 -5.91
N THR A 41 -16.40 -24.63 -4.68
CA THR A 41 -16.83 -25.65 -3.69
C THR A 41 -17.74 -25.15 -2.56
N GLN A 42 -18.23 -23.90 -2.61
CA GLN A 42 -19.24 -23.40 -1.65
C GLN A 42 -20.43 -22.72 -2.34
N SER A 43 -21.29 -23.54 -2.95
CA SER A 43 -22.63 -23.12 -3.37
C SER A 43 -23.64 -23.45 -2.25
N GLY A 44 -24.07 -22.44 -1.50
CA GLY A 44 -24.91 -22.67 -0.31
C GLY A 44 -25.50 -21.41 0.34
N LYS A 45 -26.59 -20.90 -0.25
CA LYS A 45 -27.56 -19.90 0.27
C LYS A 45 -27.21 -18.40 0.14
N ASN A 46 -28.26 -17.64 -0.19
CA ASN A 46 -28.29 -16.21 -0.50
C ASN A 46 -27.92 -15.27 0.67
N SER A 47 -27.15 -14.22 0.39
CA SER A 47 -27.38 -12.91 1.03
C SER A 47 -26.84 -11.71 0.23
N LYS A 48 -27.76 -10.84 -0.22
CA LYS A 48 -27.66 -9.38 -0.49
C LYS A 48 -26.50 -8.85 -1.39
N ASN A 49 -26.88 -8.06 -2.40
CA ASN A 49 -26.02 -7.28 -3.30
C ASN A 49 -25.14 -6.23 -2.56
N SER A 50 -24.10 -6.68 -1.87
CA SER A 50 -22.93 -5.85 -1.56
C SER A 50 -21.99 -5.93 -2.77
N PRO A 51 -21.43 -4.81 -3.27
CA PRO A 51 -20.42 -4.88 -4.32
C PRO A 51 -19.24 -5.71 -3.82
N ALA A 52 -18.81 -6.70 -4.60
CA ALA A 52 -17.74 -7.60 -4.21
C ALA A 52 -16.46 -6.81 -3.90
N VAL A 53 -16.01 -6.87 -2.66
CA VAL A 53 -14.78 -6.21 -2.22
C VAL A 53 -13.60 -6.95 -2.86
N ILE A 54 -12.80 -6.23 -3.64
CA ILE A 54 -11.60 -6.80 -4.24
C ILE A 54 -10.58 -7.05 -3.12
N ASN A 55 -9.94 -8.22 -3.10
CA ASN A 55 -8.82 -8.49 -2.21
C ASN A 55 -7.53 -8.26 -2.97
N TYR A 56 -6.63 -7.43 -2.43
CA TYR A 56 -5.32 -7.15 -3.02
C TYR A 56 -4.23 -7.37 -1.98
N PHE A 57 -3.18 -8.12 -2.31
CA PHE A 57 -1.99 -8.26 -1.47
C PHE A 57 -0.92 -7.29 -1.95
N LEU A 58 -0.57 -6.31 -1.11
CA LEU A 58 0.46 -5.31 -1.40
C LEU A 58 1.83 -5.85 -1.01
N ASN A 59 2.71 -6.02 -1.99
CA ASN A 59 4.09 -6.44 -1.77
C ASN A 59 4.95 -5.30 -1.18
N PRO A 60 6.01 -5.63 -0.42
CA PRO A 60 7.01 -4.65 0.02
C PRO A 60 7.61 -3.86 -1.14
N GLY A 61 7.79 -2.55 -0.95
CA GLY A 61 8.35 -1.64 -1.96
C GLY A 61 7.35 -1.10 -2.98
N TYR A 62 6.06 -1.40 -2.84
CA TYR A 62 4.99 -0.93 -3.73
C TYR A 62 3.98 -0.01 -3.01
N LEU A 63 3.13 0.65 -3.81
CA LEU A 63 1.91 1.31 -3.34
C LEU A 63 0.74 0.95 -4.25
N PHE A 64 -0.48 1.11 -3.73
CA PHE A 64 -1.72 0.83 -4.44
C PHE A 64 -2.81 1.83 -4.04
N VAL A 65 -3.51 2.39 -5.04
CA VAL A 65 -4.62 3.35 -4.91
C VAL A 65 -5.76 2.85 -5.80
N THR A 66 -7.01 3.03 -5.36
CA THR A 66 -8.18 2.51 -6.09
C THR A 66 -9.46 3.27 -5.76
N GLU A 67 -10.25 3.57 -6.80
CA GLU A 67 -11.63 4.07 -6.63
C GLU A 67 -12.63 2.94 -6.29
N LYS A 68 -12.28 1.67 -6.55
CA LYS A 68 -13.14 0.52 -6.24
C LYS A 68 -12.93 0.05 -4.78
N PRO A 69 -14.01 -0.26 -4.02
CA PRO A 69 -13.89 -0.85 -2.69
C PRO A 69 -12.99 -2.08 -2.68
N THR A 70 -11.88 -1.99 -1.93
CA THR A 70 -10.81 -2.99 -1.91
C THR A 70 -10.32 -3.19 -0.49
N ALA A 71 -10.11 -4.45 -0.11
CA ALA A 71 -9.36 -4.86 1.06
C ALA A 71 -7.89 -5.01 0.66
N ILE A 72 -7.06 -4.02 0.98
CA ILE A 72 -5.61 -4.08 0.77
C ILE A 72 -4.99 -4.77 1.98
N SER A 73 -4.25 -5.84 1.75
CA SER A 73 -3.58 -6.61 2.80
C SER A 73 -2.07 -6.65 2.62
N THR A 74 -1.32 -6.67 3.71
CA THR A 74 0.13 -6.87 3.68
C THR A 74 0.65 -7.39 5.02
N VAL A 75 1.93 -7.75 5.09
CA VAL A 75 2.62 -8.20 6.31
C VAL A 75 3.81 -7.29 6.55
N VAL A 76 3.96 -6.76 7.77
CA VAL A 76 5.04 -5.83 8.13
C VAL A 76 5.78 -6.28 9.40
N GLY A 77 7.10 -6.44 9.27
CA GLY A 77 8.07 -6.48 10.36
C GLY A 77 8.66 -5.09 10.61
N SER A 78 9.93 -4.86 10.24
CA SER A 78 10.57 -3.53 10.36
C SER A 78 10.15 -2.54 9.26
N CYS A 79 9.58 -3.04 8.17
CA CYS A 79 8.91 -2.23 7.15
C CYS A 79 7.72 -1.47 7.75
N VAL A 80 7.30 -0.38 7.10
CA VAL A 80 6.13 0.40 7.51
C VAL A 80 5.16 0.53 6.36
N ALA A 81 3.87 0.39 6.68
CA ALA A 81 2.77 0.66 5.77
C ALA A 81 2.02 1.93 6.20
N VAL A 82 1.81 2.85 5.26
CA VAL A 82 0.96 4.03 5.44
C VAL A 82 -0.31 3.85 4.62
N CYS A 83 -1.45 3.85 5.30
CA CYS A 83 -2.78 3.89 4.69
C CYS A 83 -3.27 5.34 4.67
N LEU A 84 -3.80 5.80 3.53
CA LEU A 84 -4.48 7.09 3.40
C LEU A 84 -5.94 6.89 2.99
N PHE A 85 -6.82 7.74 3.51
CA PHE A 85 -8.25 7.72 3.20
C PHE A 85 -8.82 9.14 3.09
N ASP A 86 -9.46 9.47 1.97
CA ASP A 86 -10.23 10.72 1.84
C ASP A 86 -11.64 10.51 2.41
N LYS A 87 -11.91 11.14 3.56
CA LYS A 87 -13.19 11.01 4.28
C LYS A 87 -14.42 11.60 3.58
N LYS A 88 -14.24 12.35 2.49
CA LYS A 88 -15.31 12.92 1.67
C LYS A 88 -15.56 12.10 0.40
N ARG A 89 -14.50 11.61 -0.26
CA ARG A 89 -14.60 10.73 -1.44
C ARG A 89 -14.84 9.27 -1.09
N ARG A 90 -14.52 8.82 0.13
CA ARG A 90 -14.57 7.41 0.58
C ARG A 90 -13.74 6.47 -0.29
N THR A 91 -12.54 6.92 -0.64
CA THR A 91 -11.49 6.14 -1.32
C THR A 91 -10.22 6.22 -0.49
N GLY A 92 -9.34 5.24 -0.67
CA GLY A 92 -8.07 5.15 0.01
C GLY A 92 -7.03 4.39 -0.79
N GLY A 93 -5.79 4.49 -0.32
CA GLY A 93 -4.65 3.74 -0.83
C GLY A 93 -3.70 3.38 0.29
N MET A 94 -2.76 2.49 -0.01
CA MET A 94 -1.74 2.02 0.94
C MET A 94 -0.39 2.00 0.24
N ASN A 95 0.67 2.37 0.95
CA ASN A 95 2.04 2.01 0.59
C ASN A 95 2.59 0.97 1.58
N HIS A 96 3.63 0.25 1.16
CA HIS A 96 4.46 -0.56 2.03
C HIS A 96 5.91 -0.25 1.65
N PHE A 97 6.62 0.50 2.48
CA PHE A 97 8.03 0.83 2.25
C PHE A 97 8.95 0.12 3.24
N GLN A 98 10.22 0.06 2.86
CA GLN A 98 11.25 -0.80 3.42
C GLN A 98 12.35 -0.02 4.13
N LEU A 99 12.75 1.10 3.54
CA LEU A 99 13.87 1.95 3.94
C LEU A 99 13.34 3.36 4.29
N PRO A 100 14.02 4.13 5.16
CA PRO A 100 13.47 5.39 5.64
C PRO A 100 13.42 6.45 4.53
N ASP A 101 14.58 6.93 4.09
CA ASP A 101 14.65 7.91 3.01
C ASP A 101 15.81 7.67 2.04
N THR A 102 15.65 8.23 0.84
CA THR A 102 16.73 8.49 -0.09
C THR A 102 16.65 9.93 -0.57
N TYR A 103 17.81 10.56 -0.69
CA TYR A 103 18.00 11.85 -1.35
C TYR A 103 18.82 11.73 -2.65
N ASP A 104 19.31 10.52 -2.94
CA ASP A 104 19.92 10.16 -4.22
C ASP A 104 18.81 9.98 -5.27
N LYS A 105 18.80 10.88 -6.26
CA LYS A 105 17.83 10.90 -7.35
C LYS A 105 17.82 9.59 -8.14
N THR A 106 18.95 8.90 -8.25
CA THR A 106 19.07 7.63 -9.00
C THR A 106 18.38 6.46 -8.29
N LYS A 107 18.20 6.56 -6.96
CA LYS A 107 17.58 5.52 -6.11
C LYS A 107 16.11 5.80 -5.77
N THR A 108 15.49 6.81 -6.39
CA THR A 108 14.12 7.27 -6.14
C THR A 108 13.08 6.19 -6.47
N THR A 109 12.79 5.32 -5.49
CA THR A 109 11.85 4.20 -5.63
C THR A 109 10.91 4.15 -4.43
N THR A 110 9.76 3.49 -4.60
CA THR A 110 8.77 3.26 -3.54
C THR A 110 9.24 2.29 -2.44
N ARG A 111 10.49 1.80 -2.49
CA ARG A 111 11.16 1.16 -1.35
C ARG A 111 11.44 2.15 -0.20
N TYR A 112 11.57 3.44 -0.49
CA TYR A 112 11.88 4.48 0.50
C TYR A 112 10.63 5.22 0.99
N GLY A 113 10.49 5.39 2.30
CA GLY A 113 9.31 5.98 2.95
C GLY A 113 9.05 7.44 2.60
N ASN A 114 10.11 8.23 2.39
CA ASN A 114 9.96 9.61 1.91
C ASN A 114 9.34 9.67 0.50
N VAL A 115 9.78 8.80 -0.41
CA VAL A 115 9.27 8.69 -1.79
C VAL A 115 7.86 8.09 -1.79
N ALA A 116 7.68 6.93 -1.17
CA ALA A 116 6.43 6.17 -1.17
C ALA A 116 5.27 6.92 -0.52
N THR A 117 5.52 7.65 0.57
CA THR A 117 4.47 8.43 1.26
C THR A 117 4.12 9.68 0.47
N SER A 118 5.12 10.39 -0.07
CA SER A 118 4.87 11.58 -0.91
C SER A 118 4.14 11.21 -2.20
N MET A 119 4.50 10.09 -2.85
CA MET A 119 3.84 9.60 -4.07
C MET A 119 2.41 9.14 -3.81
N LEU A 120 2.14 8.46 -2.69
CA LEU A 120 0.79 8.06 -2.30
C LEU A 120 -0.13 9.28 -2.10
N ILE A 121 0.36 10.32 -1.39
CA ILE A 121 -0.37 11.59 -1.22
C ILE A 121 -0.63 12.23 -2.59
N LYS A 122 0.41 12.30 -3.44
CA LYS A 122 0.34 12.92 -4.76
C LYS A 122 -0.73 12.26 -5.64
N ILE A 123 -0.70 10.93 -5.81
CA ILE A 123 -1.67 10.20 -6.63
C ILE A 123 -3.09 10.45 -6.13
N MET A 124 -3.34 10.33 -4.82
CA MET A 124 -4.68 10.58 -4.28
C MET A 124 -5.18 12.01 -4.54
N VAL A 125 -4.30 13.01 -4.51
CA VAL A 125 -4.66 14.42 -4.80
C VAL A 125 -4.87 14.64 -6.31
N GLU A 126 -4.08 14.00 -7.17
CA GLU A 126 -4.27 14.00 -8.63
C GLU A 126 -5.61 13.32 -9.02
N ASP A 127 -6.01 12.28 -8.31
CA ASP A 127 -7.35 11.65 -8.38
C ASP A 127 -8.47 12.50 -7.72
N GLY A 128 -8.18 13.74 -7.34
CA GLY A 128 -9.17 14.72 -6.86
C GLY A 128 -9.45 14.69 -5.36
N SER A 129 -8.68 13.97 -4.56
CA SER A 129 -8.72 14.10 -3.09
C SER A 129 -8.17 15.45 -2.65
N LYS A 130 -8.56 15.93 -1.46
CA LYS A 130 -7.96 17.15 -0.87
C LYS A 130 -7.18 16.76 0.37
N THR A 131 -5.96 17.27 0.53
CA THR A 131 -5.07 16.91 1.66
C THR A 131 -5.76 17.08 3.02
N LYS A 132 -6.56 18.13 3.20
CA LYS A 132 -7.37 18.39 4.41
C LYS A 132 -8.51 17.38 4.68
N HIS A 133 -8.83 16.50 3.72
CA HIS A 133 -9.77 15.39 3.87
C HIS A 133 -9.07 14.05 4.12
N LEU A 134 -7.77 13.97 3.84
CA LEU A 134 -6.98 12.76 4.07
C LEU A 134 -6.79 12.54 5.57
N HIS A 135 -7.09 11.33 6.01
CA HIS A 135 -6.63 10.78 7.28
C HIS A 135 -5.59 9.69 6.99
N ALA A 136 -4.61 9.54 7.88
CA ALA A 136 -3.58 8.52 7.79
C ALA A 136 -3.69 7.48 8.90
N GLN A 137 -3.31 6.24 8.58
CA GLN A 137 -3.05 5.19 9.56
C GLN A 137 -1.67 4.56 9.29
N ILE A 138 -0.92 4.22 10.33
CA ILE A 138 0.48 3.74 10.19
C ILE A 138 0.69 2.43 10.96
N PHE A 139 1.30 1.45 10.32
CA PHE A 139 1.54 0.13 10.92
C PHE A 139 2.94 -0.41 10.62
N GLY A 140 3.49 -1.20 11.53
CA GLY A 140 4.79 -1.87 11.37
C GLY A 140 5.94 -1.18 12.10
N GLY A 141 7.15 -1.25 11.56
CA GLY A 141 8.35 -0.72 12.21
C GLY A 141 8.77 -1.49 13.46
N ALA A 142 8.40 -2.77 13.56
CA ALA A 142 8.83 -3.67 14.64
C ALA A 142 10.33 -3.98 14.56
N TYR A 143 10.93 -4.34 15.70
CA TYR A 143 12.34 -4.65 15.83
C TYR A 143 12.56 -6.07 16.36
N ASN A 144 13.33 -6.89 15.64
CA ASN A 144 13.73 -8.21 16.11
C ASN A 144 15.27 -8.29 16.23
N PRO A 145 15.84 -8.17 17.45
CA PRO A 145 17.29 -8.20 17.67
C PRO A 145 17.94 -9.54 17.33
N LYS A 146 17.16 -10.63 17.18
CA LYS A 146 17.67 -11.93 16.72
C LYS A 146 17.92 -11.98 15.20
N ILE A 147 17.33 -11.05 14.45
CA ILE A 147 17.41 -10.99 12.97
C ILE A 147 18.28 -9.82 12.50
N SER A 148 18.28 -8.69 13.22
CA SER A 148 19.14 -7.54 12.90
C SER A 148 19.71 -6.89 14.16
N GLN A 149 20.96 -6.44 14.07
CA GLN A 149 21.55 -5.56 15.08
C GLN A 149 21.03 -4.11 14.99
N THR A 150 20.40 -3.74 13.88
CA THR A 150 19.90 -2.38 13.63
C THR A 150 18.38 -2.30 13.62
N ASN A 151 17.85 -1.29 14.32
CA ASN A 151 16.42 -1.00 14.37
C ASN A 151 16.03 0.02 13.29
N ILE A 152 16.03 -0.39 12.02
CA ILE A 152 15.55 0.47 10.91
C ILE A 152 14.05 0.83 11.05
N GLY A 153 13.28 0.02 11.79
CA GLY A 153 11.86 0.23 12.03
C GLY A 153 11.56 1.58 12.70
N ILE A 154 12.42 2.04 13.62
CA ILE A 154 12.25 3.35 14.27
C ILE A 154 12.39 4.50 13.27
N ASP A 155 13.29 4.39 12.30
CA ASP A 155 13.53 5.44 11.30
C ASP A 155 12.47 5.41 10.19
N ASN A 156 11.99 4.21 9.84
CA ASN A 156 10.79 4.04 9.01
C ASN A 156 9.55 4.72 9.66
N ILE A 157 9.36 4.59 10.96
CA ILE A 157 8.28 5.30 11.68
C ILE A 157 8.49 6.82 11.65
N LYS A 158 9.72 7.30 11.91
CA LYS A 158 10.06 8.73 11.89
C LYS A 158 9.77 9.37 10.54
N ILE A 159 10.17 8.74 9.43
CA ILE A 159 9.98 9.34 8.10
C ILE A 159 8.51 9.39 7.69
N ALA A 160 7.71 8.36 7.99
CA ALA A 160 6.27 8.38 7.71
C ALA A 160 5.59 9.55 8.43
N ARG A 161 5.84 9.70 9.73
CA ARG A 161 5.34 10.83 10.53
C ARG A 161 5.84 12.19 10.01
N LYS A 162 7.12 12.31 9.63
CA LYS A 162 7.72 13.53 9.06
C LYS A 162 7.02 13.97 7.77
N ILE A 163 6.75 13.05 6.84
CA ILE A 163 6.06 13.37 5.58
C ILE A 163 4.58 13.72 5.82
N LEU A 164 3.87 12.95 6.66
CA LEU A 164 2.46 13.20 6.96
C LEU A 164 2.26 14.54 7.66
N ASN A 165 3.09 14.86 8.66
CA ASN A 165 3.05 16.15 9.36
C ASN A 165 3.37 17.32 8.42
N LYS A 166 4.39 17.20 7.56
CA LYS A 166 4.73 18.21 6.54
C LYS A 166 3.56 18.52 5.59
N ASN A 167 2.68 17.55 5.35
CA ASN A 167 1.49 17.71 4.51
C ASN A 167 0.22 18.02 5.31
N HIS A 168 0.32 18.24 6.63
CA HIS A 168 -0.80 18.46 7.55
C HIS A 168 -1.87 17.34 7.52
N ILE A 169 -1.46 16.10 7.24
CA ILE A 169 -2.35 14.93 7.24
C ILE A 169 -2.40 14.35 8.65
N LYS A 170 -3.61 14.32 9.24
CA LYS A 170 -3.81 13.78 10.59
C LYS A 170 -3.66 12.26 10.59
N ILE A 171 -2.76 11.75 11.44
CA ILE A 171 -2.72 10.34 11.83
C ILE A 171 -3.90 10.10 12.79
N VAL A 172 -4.77 9.14 12.47
CA VAL A 172 -5.98 8.82 13.26
C VAL A 172 -5.92 7.46 13.94
N SER A 173 -4.96 6.61 13.57
CA SER A 173 -4.70 5.31 14.19
C SER A 173 -3.25 4.89 13.88
N GLU A 174 -2.60 4.21 14.82
CA GLU A 174 -1.30 3.58 14.60
C GLU A 174 -1.12 2.35 15.52
N ASP A 175 -0.52 1.28 15.00
CA ASP A 175 0.07 0.19 15.80
C ASP A 175 1.47 -0.10 15.24
N ILE A 176 2.47 0.46 15.90
CA ILE A 176 3.84 0.59 15.43
C ILE A 176 4.84 0.06 16.46
N GLY A 177 6.06 -0.23 16.02
CA GLY A 177 7.14 -0.66 16.92
C GLY A 177 6.86 -2.02 17.58
N GLY A 178 7.44 -2.24 18.76
CA GLY A 178 7.42 -3.53 19.44
C GLY A 178 8.30 -4.58 18.75
N SER A 179 8.16 -5.84 19.14
CA SER A 179 9.01 -6.97 18.71
C SER A 179 8.28 -8.04 17.91
N ILE A 180 7.05 -7.77 17.47
CA ILE A 180 6.15 -8.75 16.84
C ILE A 180 5.70 -8.22 15.48
N GLY A 181 5.67 -9.11 14.48
CA GLY A 181 5.19 -8.82 13.13
C GLY A 181 3.68 -8.56 13.09
N ARG A 182 3.20 -7.96 12.00
CA ARG A 182 1.77 -7.66 11.83
C ARG A 182 1.28 -8.08 10.45
N LYS A 183 0.16 -8.79 10.39
CA LYS A 183 -0.66 -8.85 9.17
C LYS A 183 -1.72 -7.75 9.28
N ILE A 184 -1.77 -6.86 8.29
CA ILE A 184 -2.77 -5.79 8.23
C ILE A 184 -3.72 -5.98 7.06
N ILE A 185 -4.97 -5.56 7.23
CA ILE A 185 -5.99 -5.52 6.18
C ILE A 185 -6.73 -4.18 6.29
N PHE A 186 -6.70 -3.38 5.24
CA PHE A 186 -7.27 -2.03 5.16
C PHE A 186 -8.42 -1.97 4.15
N ASN A 187 -9.58 -1.47 4.56
CA ASN A 187 -10.72 -1.26 3.68
C ASN A 187 -10.72 0.17 3.12
N THR A 188 -10.47 0.32 1.82
CA THR A 188 -10.36 1.63 1.14
C THR A 188 -11.66 2.44 1.11
N SER A 189 -12.81 1.84 1.45
CA SER A 189 -14.15 2.47 1.37
C SER A 189 -14.74 2.89 2.73
N SER A 190 -14.18 2.39 3.83
CA SER A 190 -14.65 2.63 5.20
C SER A 190 -13.59 3.19 6.15
N ASN A 191 -12.30 3.12 5.79
CA ASN A 191 -11.15 3.40 6.66
C ASN A 191 -10.98 2.39 7.82
N GLU A 192 -11.68 1.25 7.77
CA GLU A 192 -11.50 0.18 8.75
C GLU A 192 -10.16 -0.54 8.53
N ILE A 193 -9.53 -0.95 9.63
CA ILE A 193 -8.30 -1.71 9.66
C ILE A 193 -8.48 -2.95 10.56
N ALA A 194 -8.03 -4.11 10.10
CA ALA A 194 -7.74 -5.25 10.95
C ALA A 194 -6.22 -5.39 11.09
N VAL A 195 -5.75 -5.52 12.33
CA VAL A 195 -4.34 -5.75 12.66
C VAL A 195 -4.24 -7.03 13.47
N LEU A 196 -3.57 -8.04 12.91
CA LEU A 196 -3.26 -9.28 13.60
C LEU A 196 -1.77 -9.25 13.95
N LYS A 197 -1.44 -9.37 15.24
CA LYS A 197 -0.05 -9.58 15.68
C LYS A 197 0.33 -11.02 15.41
N VAL A 198 1.50 -11.22 14.78
CA VAL A 198 1.98 -12.51 14.29
C VAL A 198 3.40 -12.71 14.82
N GLU A 199 3.56 -13.68 15.72
CA GLU A 199 4.86 -14.00 16.33
C GLU A 199 5.88 -14.47 15.29
N ASN A 200 5.42 -15.29 14.34
CA ASN A 200 6.24 -15.88 13.28
C ASN A 200 5.79 -15.38 11.89
N ILE A 201 6.38 -14.27 11.44
CA ILE A 201 6.36 -13.84 10.03
C ILE A 201 7.61 -14.37 9.30
N ARG A 202 7.63 -14.34 7.97
CA ARG A 202 8.79 -14.82 7.19
C ARG A 202 9.97 -13.87 7.38
N ASP A 203 11.19 -14.36 7.31
CA ASP A 203 12.40 -13.52 7.43
C ASP A 203 12.43 -12.35 6.43
N ALA A 204 11.92 -12.58 5.21
CA ALA A 204 11.78 -11.56 4.17
C ALA A 204 10.77 -10.45 4.50
N ASP A 205 9.83 -10.69 5.43
CA ASP A 205 8.90 -9.67 5.94
C ASP A 205 9.50 -8.87 7.11
N TRP A 206 10.56 -9.40 7.75
CA TRP A 206 11.27 -8.73 8.83
C TRP A 206 12.21 -7.65 8.31
N TYR A 207 13.15 -8.02 7.42
CA TYR A 207 14.13 -7.10 6.85
C TYR A 207 14.38 -7.46 5.38
N PRO A 208 14.36 -6.48 4.46
CA PRO A 208 14.74 -6.67 3.08
C PRO A 208 16.27 -6.59 2.97
N PHE A 209 16.96 -7.56 3.56
CA PHE A 209 18.37 -7.76 3.31
C PHE A 209 18.55 -8.24 1.88
N GLU A 210 19.22 -7.42 1.08
CA GLU A 210 19.77 -7.84 -0.19
C GLU A 210 20.76 -8.98 0.06
N LYS A 211 20.31 -10.21 -0.27
CA LYS A 211 21.25 -11.26 -0.63
C LYS A 211 21.96 -10.77 -1.90
N ASN A 212 23.21 -10.32 -1.72
CA ASN A 212 24.19 -9.90 -2.74
C ASN A 212 24.18 -8.40 -3.13
N ASP A 213 24.51 -7.51 -2.18
CA ASP A 213 25.08 -6.17 -2.48
C ASP A 213 26.42 -5.98 -1.71
N ARG A 214 27.26 -7.02 -1.77
CA ARG A 214 28.67 -7.08 -1.33
C ARG A 214 29.47 -7.92 -2.34
#